data_AF-A0A2D8MC37-F1
#
_entry.id   AF-A0A2D8MC37-F1
#
_cell.length_a   1.000
_cell.length_b   1.000
_cell.length_c   1.000
_cell.angle_alpha   90.00
_cell.angle_beta   90.00
_cell.angle_gamma   90.00
#
_symmetry.space_group_name_H-M   'P 1'
#
loop_
_entity.id
_entity.type
_entity.pdbx_description
1 polymer ?
#
loop_
_entity_poly.entity_id
_entity_poly.type
_entity_poly.pdbx_seq_one_letter_code
_entity_poly.pdbx_strand_id
1 'polypeptide(L)'
;MTDVGASQSQPVTDEISSAMLHNSGLFLKKAAEEIAGHNDAHDKAFDVDCATLTTVFMQVAVELASTALVLKHEGFAGVTRPKNCPASIADAKALWKSGNIRTLNFEDIKPKAARYLGDATFWSAVDMLQRSRNKLVHFHSPLIEGDRIDLRYEVTHVLLQVIAALCKTEDHQFAFGAMELLGLELFHRLVRFEPYQERSAARAREIGPQPHRCGCCGAKAYLRDEDTCIACGYSSDEIFLRCPSCHDRAVFYDHLNLELNDWLEAHCSQCRWKGKAVQCSSCGDDYLIDENEWRCRICRGCRGSGTDR
;
A
#
# COMPACT_ATOMS: atom_id res chain seq x y z
N MET A 1 -33.16 37.10 16.71
CA MET A 1 -33.11 35.81 15.99
C MET A 1 -31.92 35.85 15.06
N THR A 2 -30.83 35.22 15.45
CA THR A 2 -29.73 34.81 14.57
C THR A 2 -29.05 33.67 15.28
N ASP A 3 -29.53 32.48 14.95
CA ASP A 3 -28.95 31.19 15.28
C ASP A 3 -27.89 30.90 14.22
N VAL A 4 -26.63 30.74 14.62
CA VAL A 4 -25.60 30.01 13.86
C VAL A 4 -24.70 29.32 14.89
N GLY A 5 -25.24 28.27 15.52
CA GLY A 5 -24.46 27.29 16.25
C GLY A 5 -23.58 26.49 15.29
N ALA A 6 -22.30 26.85 15.20
CA ALA A 6 -21.27 26.04 14.57
C ALA A 6 -20.24 25.57 15.62
N SER A 7 -19.90 24.28 15.53
CA SER A 7 -18.69 23.66 16.09
C SER A 7 -18.58 23.47 17.62
N GLN A 8 -19.34 22.53 18.19
CA GLN A 8 -18.98 21.94 19.50
C GLN A 8 -19.07 20.39 19.56
N SER A 9 -19.63 19.71 18.55
CA SER A 9 -19.78 18.24 18.52
C SER A 9 -18.54 17.46 18.02
N GLN A 10 -17.57 18.13 17.40
CA GLN A 10 -16.40 17.50 16.76
C GLN A 10 -15.40 16.78 17.69
N PRO A 11 -15.12 17.21 18.94
CA PRO A 11 -14.02 16.63 19.72
C PRO A 11 -14.20 15.13 20.03
N VAL A 12 -15.43 14.70 20.32
CA VAL A 12 -15.72 13.32 20.75
C VAL A 12 -15.82 12.37 19.56
N THR A 13 -16.44 12.82 18.47
CA THR A 13 -16.51 12.02 17.24
C THR A 13 -15.12 11.79 16.68
N ASP A 14 -14.25 12.81 16.69
CA ASP A 14 -12.86 12.68 16.23
C ASP A 14 -12.03 11.73 17.12
N GLU A 15 -12.22 11.78 18.44
CA GLU A 15 -11.54 10.88 19.39
C GLU A 15 -11.96 9.41 19.16
N ILE A 16 -13.26 9.15 19.05
CA ILE A 16 -13.80 7.80 18.80
C ILE A 16 -13.40 7.29 17.42
N SER A 17 -13.52 8.13 16.38
CA SER A 17 -13.11 7.77 15.02
C SER A 17 -11.62 7.45 14.95
N SER A 18 -10.77 8.24 15.62
CA SER A 18 -9.32 7.96 15.71
C SER A 18 -9.04 6.63 16.38
N ALA A 19 -9.74 6.30 17.47
CA ALA A 19 -9.60 5.02 18.15
C ALA A 19 -10.06 3.83 17.27
N MET A 20 -11.14 3.99 16.52
CA MET A 20 -11.61 2.97 15.56
C MET A 20 -10.63 2.76 14.41
N LEU A 21 -10.05 3.84 13.86
CA LEU A 21 -9.02 3.77 12.81
C LEU A 21 -7.73 3.11 13.32
N HIS A 22 -7.31 3.43 14.55
CA HIS A 22 -6.18 2.75 15.19
C HIS A 22 -6.42 1.24 15.28
N ASN A 23 -7.60 0.83 15.77
CA ASN A 23 -7.96 -0.58 15.85
C ASN A 23 -8.05 -1.25 14.46
N SER A 24 -8.60 -0.55 13.46
CA SER A 24 -8.61 -1.01 12.06
C SER A 24 -7.19 -1.33 11.59
N GLY A 25 -6.24 -0.42 11.84
CA GLY A 25 -4.82 -0.63 11.55
C GLY A 25 -4.22 -1.83 12.27
N LEU A 26 -4.54 -2.03 13.56
CA LEU A 26 -4.09 -3.22 14.32
C LEU A 26 -4.59 -4.52 13.68
N PHE A 27 -5.84 -4.58 13.24
CA PHE A 27 -6.40 -5.77 12.58
C PHE A 27 -5.74 -6.04 11.23
N LEU A 28 -5.45 -5.00 10.42
CA LEU A 28 -4.71 -5.16 9.17
C LEU A 28 -3.30 -5.67 9.40
N LYS A 29 -2.62 -5.14 10.42
CA LYS A 29 -1.30 -5.62 10.81
C LYS A 29 -1.34 -7.09 11.25
N LYS A 30 -2.36 -7.50 12.00
CA LYS A 30 -2.54 -8.92 12.38
C LYS A 30 -2.81 -9.80 11.16
N ALA A 31 -3.63 -9.36 10.22
CA ALA A 31 -3.84 -10.07 8.95
C ALA A 31 -2.53 -10.23 8.17
N ALA A 32 -1.72 -9.17 8.09
CA ALA A 32 -0.39 -9.20 7.48
C ALA A 32 0.56 -10.20 8.19
N GLU A 33 0.58 -10.20 9.52
CA GLU A 33 1.39 -11.12 10.33
C GLU A 33 1.00 -12.58 10.09
N GLU A 34 -0.30 -12.90 9.97
CA GLU A 34 -0.77 -14.25 9.64
C GLU A 34 -0.34 -14.68 8.24
N ILE A 35 -0.50 -13.81 7.23
CA ILE A 35 -0.07 -14.10 5.85
C ILE A 35 1.45 -14.31 5.77
N ALA A 36 2.23 -13.43 6.42
CA ALA A 36 3.68 -13.50 6.39
C ALA A 36 4.22 -14.67 7.23
N GLY A 37 3.58 -14.95 8.37
CA GLY A 37 3.92 -16.06 9.27
C GLY A 37 3.72 -17.44 8.63
N HIS A 38 2.88 -17.54 7.60
CA HIS A 38 2.74 -18.73 6.79
C HIS A 38 4.05 -19.00 6.01
N ASN A 39 4.83 -19.96 6.53
CA ASN A 39 6.21 -20.29 6.12
C ASN A 39 6.49 -20.08 4.62
N ASP A 40 7.38 -19.13 4.33
CA ASP A 40 7.82 -18.75 2.98
C ASP A 40 8.76 -19.80 2.35
N ALA A 41 9.10 -20.87 3.07
CA ALA A 41 9.85 -21.99 2.52
C ALA A 41 8.98 -22.80 1.54
N HIS A 42 8.90 -22.29 0.30
CA HIS A 42 8.37 -22.92 -0.92
C HIS A 42 6.84 -22.97 -1.00
N ASP A 43 6.30 -23.23 -2.21
CA ASP A 43 4.90 -23.27 -2.71
C ASP A 43 3.86 -24.02 -1.86
N LYS A 44 3.89 -23.85 -0.54
CA LYS A 44 2.94 -24.43 0.37
C LYS A 44 1.62 -23.71 0.22
N ALA A 45 0.61 -24.48 -0.12
CA ALA A 45 -0.77 -24.07 -0.06
C ALA A 45 -1.09 -23.36 1.26
N PHE A 46 -1.73 -22.20 1.15
CA PHE A 46 -2.11 -21.37 2.28
C PHE A 46 -3.00 -22.14 3.26
N ASP A 47 -2.62 -22.19 4.52
CA ASP A 47 -3.41 -22.82 5.56
C ASP A 47 -4.84 -22.23 5.65
N VAL A 48 -5.84 -23.09 5.80
CA VAL A 48 -7.25 -22.68 5.79
C VAL A 48 -7.60 -21.90 7.05
N ASP A 49 -6.99 -22.22 8.20
CA ASP A 49 -7.19 -21.48 9.44
C ASP A 49 -6.53 -20.10 9.32
N CYS A 50 -5.30 -20.02 8.79
CA CYS A 50 -4.66 -18.75 8.46
C CYS A 50 -5.52 -17.90 7.52
N ALA A 51 -6.07 -18.49 6.46
CA ALA A 51 -6.95 -17.78 5.52
C ALA A 51 -8.24 -17.28 6.17
N THR A 52 -8.82 -18.12 7.04
CA THR A 52 -10.02 -17.77 7.79
C THR A 52 -9.76 -16.59 8.72
N LEU A 53 -8.69 -16.64 9.52
CA LEU A 53 -8.31 -15.55 10.43
C LEU A 53 -7.98 -14.26 9.66
N THR A 54 -7.18 -14.37 8.59
CA THR A 54 -6.80 -13.24 7.74
C THR A 54 -8.03 -12.52 7.20
N THR A 55 -8.97 -13.25 6.60
CA THR A 55 -10.17 -12.65 6.02
C THR A 55 -11.10 -12.05 7.08
N VAL A 56 -11.17 -12.65 8.27
CA VAL A 56 -11.92 -12.09 9.41
C VAL A 56 -11.28 -10.79 9.90
N PHE A 57 -9.97 -10.75 10.09
CA PHE A 57 -9.28 -9.52 10.52
C PHE A 57 -9.43 -8.39 9.50
N MET A 58 -9.27 -8.69 8.21
CA MET A 58 -9.48 -7.70 7.15
C MET A 58 -10.93 -7.18 7.13
N GLN A 59 -11.92 -8.06 7.29
CA GLN A 59 -13.33 -7.65 7.36
C GLN A 59 -13.58 -6.70 8.54
N VAL A 60 -13.09 -7.05 9.74
CA VAL A 60 -13.22 -6.19 10.94
C VAL A 60 -12.53 -4.84 10.71
N ALA A 61 -11.37 -4.82 10.07
CA ALA A 61 -10.67 -3.58 9.77
C ALA A 61 -11.49 -2.65 8.85
N VAL A 62 -12.07 -3.20 7.77
CA VAL A 62 -12.92 -2.43 6.84
C VAL A 62 -14.17 -1.91 7.55
N GLU A 63 -14.80 -2.72 8.38
CA GLU A 63 -15.98 -2.34 9.16
C GLU A 63 -15.70 -1.18 10.11
N LEU A 64 -14.59 -1.26 10.86
CA LEU A 64 -14.17 -0.22 11.80
C LEU A 64 -13.86 1.08 11.08
N ALA A 65 -13.09 1.03 9.99
CA ALA A 65 -12.74 2.23 9.25
C ALA A 65 -13.94 2.88 8.55
N SER A 66 -14.82 2.07 7.97
CA SER A 66 -16.06 2.54 7.35
C SER A 66 -16.92 3.27 8.39
N THR A 67 -17.07 2.68 9.57
CA THR A 67 -17.82 3.27 10.68
C THR A 67 -17.15 4.55 11.18
N ALA A 68 -15.83 4.56 11.33
CA ALA A 68 -15.07 5.73 11.78
C ALA A 68 -15.21 6.92 10.83
N LEU A 69 -15.17 6.68 9.52
CA LEU A 69 -15.32 7.73 8.51
C LEU A 69 -16.74 8.26 8.46
N VAL A 70 -17.76 7.40 8.51
CA VAL A 70 -19.15 7.86 8.61
C VAL A 70 -19.38 8.63 9.91
N LEU A 71 -18.83 8.20 11.05
CA LEU A 71 -18.92 8.93 12.31
C LEU A 71 -18.25 10.31 12.23
N LYS A 72 -17.10 10.40 11.55
CA LYS A 72 -16.36 11.66 11.38
C LYS A 72 -17.12 12.66 10.52
N HIS A 73 -17.80 12.20 9.47
CA HIS A 73 -18.47 13.07 8.49
C HIS A 73 -19.96 13.31 8.79
N GLU A 74 -20.68 12.30 9.28
CA GLU A 74 -22.13 12.34 9.53
C GLU A 74 -22.48 12.34 11.03
N GLY A 75 -21.50 12.22 11.93
CA GLY A 75 -21.72 12.14 13.37
C GLY A 75 -22.44 10.85 13.81
N PHE A 76 -22.94 10.82 15.04
CA PHE A 76 -23.64 9.66 15.59
C PHE A 76 -24.93 9.30 14.84
N ALA A 77 -25.61 10.30 14.27
CA ALA A 77 -26.79 10.06 13.42
C ALA A 77 -26.45 9.25 12.16
N GLY A 78 -25.20 9.34 11.69
CA GLY A 78 -24.70 8.56 10.57
C GLY A 78 -24.53 7.07 10.88
N VAL A 79 -24.15 6.74 12.12
CA VAL A 79 -23.70 5.39 12.51
C VAL A 79 -24.60 4.69 13.53
N THR A 80 -25.65 5.33 14.04
CA THR A 80 -26.57 4.72 15.02
C THR A 80 -28.01 4.79 14.53
N ARG A 81 -28.87 3.91 15.06
CA ARG A 81 -30.32 4.06 14.87
C ARG A 81 -30.82 5.29 15.64
N PRO A 82 -31.86 6.01 15.18
CA PRO A 82 -32.35 7.22 15.85
C PRO A 82 -32.59 7.06 17.35
N LYS A 83 -33.16 5.92 17.78
CA LYS A 83 -33.42 5.60 19.19
C LYS A 83 -32.17 5.36 20.06
N ASN A 84 -31.02 5.12 19.44
CA ASN A 84 -29.73 4.87 20.09
C ASN A 84 -28.75 6.04 19.90
N CYS A 85 -29.17 7.11 19.21
CA CYS A 85 -28.32 8.26 18.98
C CYS A 85 -28.13 9.00 20.31
N PRO A 86 -26.89 9.31 20.73
CA PRO A 86 -26.65 10.06 21.96
C PRO A 86 -27.38 11.40 21.93
N ALA A 87 -28.02 11.76 23.03
CA ALA A 87 -28.78 13.01 23.13
C ALA A 87 -27.88 14.25 23.29
N SER A 88 -26.64 14.05 23.76
CA SER A 88 -25.65 15.11 23.97
C SER A 88 -24.22 14.58 23.88
N ILE A 89 -23.24 15.49 23.86
CA ILE A 89 -21.81 15.13 23.90
C ILE A 89 -21.44 14.41 25.20
N ALA A 90 -22.03 14.82 26.33
CA ALA A 90 -21.79 14.16 27.63
C ALA A 90 -22.31 12.73 27.64
N ASP A 91 -23.50 12.51 27.08
CA ASP A 91 -24.10 11.20 26.88
C ASP A 91 -23.24 10.33 25.94
N ALA A 92 -22.77 10.89 24.82
CA ALA A 92 -21.86 10.21 23.91
C ALA A 92 -20.56 9.74 24.61
N LYS A 93 -19.94 10.61 25.43
CA LYS A 93 -18.76 10.23 26.22
C LYS A 93 -19.05 9.13 27.24
N ALA A 94 -20.20 9.18 27.91
CA ALA A 94 -20.60 8.16 28.89
C ALA A 94 -20.86 6.80 28.22
N LEU A 95 -21.57 6.79 27.08
CA LEU A 95 -21.82 5.58 26.28
C LEU A 95 -20.52 5.00 25.72
N TRP A 96 -19.59 5.84 25.28
CA TRP A 96 -18.28 5.37 24.79
C TRP A 96 -17.46 4.73 25.91
N LYS A 97 -17.30 5.41 27.06
CA LYS A 97 -16.55 4.88 28.21
C LYS A 97 -17.13 3.59 28.78
N SER A 98 -18.44 3.40 28.67
CA SER A 98 -19.12 2.19 29.12
C SER A 98 -19.21 1.09 28.05
N GLY A 99 -18.73 1.33 26.83
CA GLY A 99 -18.78 0.35 25.73
C GLY A 99 -20.18 0.08 25.18
N ASN A 100 -21.15 0.99 25.41
CA ASN A 100 -22.56 0.77 25.10
C ASN A 100 -23.06 1.49 23.83
N ILE A 101 -22.16 2.07 23.03
CA ILE A 101 -22.52 2.64 21.72
C ILE A 101 -22.96 1.50 20.80
N ARG A 102 -24.21 1.57 20.33
CA ARG A 102 -24.77 0.59 19.38
C ARG A 102 -24.77 1.17 17.97
N THR A 103 -23.82 0.73 17.17
CA THR A 103 -23.71 1.12 15.76
C THR A 103 -24.68 0.34 14.88
N LEU A 104 -24.90 0.85 13.68
CA LEU A 104 -25.52 0.09 12.58
C LEU A 104 -24.62 -1.09 12.21
N ASN A 105 -25.20 -2.10 11.55
CA ASN A 105 -24.41 -3.21 11.00
C ASN A 105 -23.62 -2.73 9.77
N PHE A 106 -22.67 -3.55 9.31
CA PHE A 106 -21.82 -3.16 8.19
C PHE A 106 -22.58 -2.91 6.88
N GLU A 107 -23.58 -3.73 6.55
CA GLU A 107 -24.36 -3.57 5.31
C GLU A 107 -25.12 -2.24 5.26
N ASP A 108 -25.59 -1.75 6.42
CA ASP A 108 -26.22 -0.43 6.57
C ASP A 108 -25.20 0.71 6.49
N ILE A 109 -23.96 0.49 6.96
CA ILE A 109 -22.86 1.48 6.96
C ILE A 109 -22.21 1.62 5.58
N LYS A 110 -22.02 0.51 4.87
CA LYS A 110 -21.33 0.41 3.58
C LYS A 110 -21.76 1.47 2.54
N PRO A 111 -23.05 1.67 2.24
CA PRO A 111 -23.47 2.70 1.26
C PRO A 111 -23.19 4.14 1.72
N LYS A 112 -23.10 4.39 3.03
CA LYS A 112 -22.70 5.70 3.58
C LYS A 112 -21.19 5.88 3.48
N ALA A 113 -20.44 4.85 3.87
CA ALA A 113 -18.98 4.87 3.84
C ALA A 113 -18.41 5.04 2.42
N ALA A 114 -19.09 4.51 1.40
CA ALA A 114 -18.68 4.66 0.00
C ALA A 114 -18.59 6.11 -0.50
N ARG A 115 -19.14 7.08 0.24
CA ARG A 115 -19.00 8.51 -0.04
C ARG A 115 -17.66 9.09 0.42
N TYR A 116 -16.94 8.38 1.29
CA TYR A 116 -15.78 8.88 2.05
C TYR A 116 -14.56 7.95 2.00
N LEU A 117 -14.76 6.70 1.60
CA LEU A 117 -13.75 5.64 1.61
C LEU A 117 -13.73 4.89 0.29
N GLY A 118 -12.54 4.88 -0.34
CA GLY A 118 -12.26 4.11 -1.53
C GLY A 118 -13.07 4.50 -2.76
N ASP A 119 -12.70 3.93 -3.89
CA ASP A 119 -13.41 4.03 -5.15
C ASP A 119 -14.23 2.75 -5.41
N ALA A 120 -14.79 2.62 -6.62
CA ALA A 120 -15.50 1.41 -7.02
C ALA A 120 -14.60 0.15 -6.99
N THR A 121 -13.31 0.32 -7.28
CA THR A 121 -12.32 -0.76 -7.26
C THR A 121 -12.13 -1.31 -5.84
N PHE A 122 -11.98 -0.42 -4.86
CA PHE A 122 -11.92 -0.79 -3.44
C PHE A 122 -13.16 -1.58 -3.00
N TRP A 123 -14.37 -1.10 -3.30
CA TRP A 123 -15.59 -1.78 -2.86
C TRP A 123 -15.79 -3.13 -3.55
N SER A 124 -15.36 -3.27 -4.80
CA SER A 124 -15.31 -4.57 -5.48
C SER A 124 -14.37 -5.56 -4.77
N ALA A 125 -13.20 -5.09 -4.31
CA ALA A 125 -12.28 -5.90 -3.51
C ALA A 125 -12.89 -6.32 -2.16
N VAL A 126 -13.63 -5.41 -1.50
CA VAL A 126 -14.39 -5.73 -0.27
C VAL A 126 -15.47 -6.79 -0.53
N ASP A 127 -16.18 -6.73 -1.65
CA ASP A 127 -17.16 -7.75 -2.03
C ASP A 127 -16.51 -9.12 -2.30
N MET A 128 -15.32 -9.13 -2.91
CA MET A 128 -14.53 -10.35 -3.05
C MET A 128 -14.13 -10.91 -1.68
N LEU A 129 -13.64 -10.06 -0.78
CA LEU A 129 -13.29 -10.44 0.59
C LEU A 129 -14.47 -11.08 1.32
N GLN A 130 -15.64 -10.44 1.31
CA GLN A 130 -16.85 -10.95 1.97
C GLN A 130 -17.27 -12.32 1.39
N ARG A 131 -17.17 -12.51 0.07
CA ARG A 131 -17.45 -13.81 -0.58
C ARG A 131 -16.47 -14.89 -0.16
N SER A 132 -15.16 -14.62 -0.19
CA SER A 132 -14.13 -15.57 0.22
C SER A 132 -14.25 -15.92 1.71
N ARG A 133 -14.44 -14.91 2.57
CA ARG A 133 -14.70 -15.08 4.00
C ARG A 133 -15.91 -15.96 4.25
N ASN A 134 -17.03 -15.75 3.54
CA ASN A 134 -18.22 -16.57 3.73
C ASN A 134 -17.99 -18.03 3.32
N LYS A 135 -17.28 -18.29 2.23
CA LYS A 135 -16.91 -19.66 1.82
C LYS A 135 -16.06 -20.37 2.88
N LEU A 136 -15.08 -19.66 3.46
CA LEU A 136 -14.18 -20.19 4.47
C LEU A 136 -14.89 -20.40 5.82
N VAL A 137 -15.42 -19.31 6.38
CA VAL A 137 -15.97 -19.27 7.75
C VAL A 137 -17.29 -20.04 7.86
N HIS A 138 -18.20 -19.88 6.90
CA HIS A 138 -19.55 -20.41 7.03
C HIS A 138 -19.74 -21.77 6.37
N PHE A 139 -19.06 -22.01 5.25
CA PHE A 139 -19.26 -23.23 4.48
C PHE A 139 -18.14 -24.24 4.64
N HIS A 140 -17.02 -23.90 5.31
CA HIS A 140 -15.82 -24.73 5.40
C HIS A 140 -15.50 -25.39 4.05
N SER A 141 -15.66 -24.60 2.97
CA SER A 141 -15.62 -25.14 1.61
C SER A 141 -14.28 -25.85 1.41
N PRO A 142 -14.26 -27.14 0.99
CA PRO A 142 -13.01 -27.84 0.78
C PRO A 142 -12.26 -27.14 -0.35
N LEU A 143 -11.09 -26.58 -0.02
CA LEU A 143 -10.20 -25.97 -1.00
C LEU A 143 -9.18 -27.01 -1.44
N ILE A 144 -9.06 -27.22 -2.75
CA ILE A 144 -7.95 -28.01 -3.28
C ILE A 144 -6.66 -27.18 -3.20
N GLU A 145 -5.50 -27.84 -3.33
CA GLU A 145 -4.19 -27.22 -3.11
C GLU A 145 -3.95 -25.97 -3.98
N GLY A 146 -4.34 -26.01 -5.26
CA GLY A 146 -4.26 -24.87 -6.16
C GLY A 146 -5.07 -23.66 -5.68
N ASP A 147 -6.31 -23.88 -5.24
CA ASP A 147 -7.18 -22.81 -4.72
C ASP A 147 -6.55 -22.11 -3.50
N ARG A 148 -5.77 -22.84 -2.72
CA ARG A 148 -5.09 -22.31 -1.52
C ARG A 148 -3.89 -21.45 -1.89
N ILE A 149 -3.17 -21.77 -2.96
CA ILE A 149 -2.10 -20.89 -3.49
C ILE A 149 -2.72 -19.60 -4.04
N ASP A 150 -3.82 -19.73 -4.79
CA ASP A 150 -4.55 -18.60 -5.35
C ASP A 150 -5.09 -17.68 -4.26
N LEU A 151 -5.64 -18.27 -3.20
CA LEU A 151 -6.17 -17.54 -2.06
C LEU A 151 -5.10 -16.71 -1.36
N ARG A 152 -3.85 -17.21 -1.23
CA ARG A 152 -2.75 -16.43 -0.64
C ARG A 152 -2.47 -15.15 -1.41
N TYR A 153 -2.45 -15.25 -2.73
CA TYR A 153 -2.30 -14.09 -3.61
C TYR A 153 -3.48 -13.12 -3.42
N GLU A 154 -4.71 -13.63 -3.47
CA GLU A 154 -5.91 -12.82 -3.36
C GLU A 154 -5.99 -12.07 -2.03
N VAL A 155 -5.75 -12.76 -0.89
CA VAL A 155 -5.78 -12.10 0.42
C VAL A 155 -4.67 -11.06 0.56
N THR A 156 -3.47 -11.33 0.03
CA THR A 156 -2.36 -10.36 0.05
C THR A 156 -2.69 -9.14 -0.79
N HIS A 157 -3.22 -9.35 -1.99
CA HIS A 157 -3.62 -8.27 -2.89
C HIS A 157 -4.74 -7.41 -2.28
N VAL A 158 -5.81 -8.04 -1.78
CA VAL A 158 -6.93 -7.34 -1.15
C VAL A 158 -6.46 -6.61 0.11
N LEU A 159 -5.57 -7.20 0.91
CA LEU A 159 -5.01 -6.55 2.09
C LEU A 159 -4.31 -5.24 1.71
N LEU A 160 -3.44 -5.27 0.70
CA LEU A 160 -2.71 -4.10 0.24
C LEU A 160 -3.68 -3.03 -0.31
N GLN A 161 -4.73 -3.42 -1.03
CA GLN A 161 -5.77 -2.49 -1.50
C GLN A 161 -6.55 -1.86 -0.34
N VAL A 162 -6.87 -2.63 0.70
CA VAL A 162 -7.54 -2.10 1.90
C VAL A 162 -6.64 -1.12 2.63
N ILE A 163 -5.36 -1.45 2.80
CA ILE A 163 -4.38 -0.54 3.39
C ILE A 163 -4.30 0.76 2.57
N ALA A 164 -4.27 0.66 1.24
CA ALA A 164 -4.17 1.83 0.36
C ALA A 164 -5.32 2.80 0.58
N ALA A 165 -6.55 2.28 0.56
CA ALA A 165 -7.74 3.08 0.76
C ALA A 165 -7.79 3.75 2.15
N LEU A 166 -7.19 3.11 3.16
CA LEU A 166 -7.23 3.59 4.55
C LEU A 166 -6.13 4.58 4.89
N CYS A 167 -4.95 4.41 4.32
CA CYS A 167 -3.86 5.37 4.48
C CYS A 167 -4.16 6.70 3.79
N LYS A 168 -5.17 6.75 2.88
CA LYS A 168 -5.53 7.94 2.08
C LYS A 168 -4.30 8.60 1.43
N THR A 169 -3.30 7.78 1.15
CA THR A 169 -2.10 8.22 0.45
C THR A 169 -2.54 8.69 -0.92
N GLU A 170 -2.03 9.83 -1.37
CA GLU A 170 -1.99 10.10 -2.81
C GLU A 170 -1.42 8.87 -3.52
N ASP A 171 -1.82 8.62 -4.77
CA ASP A 171 -1.42 7.43 -5.52
C ASP A 171 0.10 7.19 -5.45
N HIS A 172 0.85 8.28 -5.26
CA HIS A 172 2.30 8.28 -5.17
C HIS A 172 2.94 7.92 -3.81
N GLN A 173 2.14 7.70 -2.76
CA GLN A 173 2.63 7.52 -1.39
C GLN A 173 2.20 6.20 -0.74
N PHE A 174 1.52 5.32 -1.50
CA PHE A 174 0.97 4.08 -0.95
C PHE A 174 2.01 3.23 -0.23
N ALA A 175 3.16 2.96 -0.86
CA ALA A 175 4.19 2.12 -0.28
C ALA A 175 4.65 2.67 1.09
N PHE A 176 4.77 3.99 1.23
CA PHE A 176 5.16 4.64 2.47
C PHE A 176 4.07 4.51 3.54
N GLY A 177 2.81 4.76 3.20
CA GLY A 177 1.70 4.59 4.15
C GLY A 177 1.54 3.14 4.61
N ALA A 178 1.72 2.18 3.71
CA ALA A 178 1.69 0.76 4.05
C ALA A 178 2.87 0.36 4.96
N MET A 179 4.07 0.90 4.72
CA MET A 179 5.24 0.69 5.57
C MET A 179 5.07 1.33 6.96
N GLU A 180 4.42 2.50 7.06
CA GLU A 180 4.11 3.12 8.36
C GLU A 180 3.18 2.24 9.18
N LEU A 181 2.14 1.67 8.55
CA LEU A 181 1.17 0.81 9.22
C LEU A 181 1.75 -0.56 9.60
N LEU A 182 2.43 -1.23 8.68
CA LEU A 182 2.88 -2.62 8.84
C LEU A 182 4.27 -2.72 9.46
N GLY A 183 5.10 -1.70 9.28
CA GLY A 183 6.55 -1.79 9.43
C GLY A 183 7.23 -2.33 8.16
N LEU A 184 8.44 -1.85 7.90
CA LEU A 184 9.22 -2.15 6.69
C LEU A 184 9.41 -3.66 6.45
N GLU A 185 9.75 -4.41 7.50
CA GLU A 185 10.03 -5.85 7.39
C GLU A 185 8.78 -6.63 6.97
N LEU A 186 7.65 -6.38 7.64
CA LEU A 186 6.40 -7.08 7.37
C LEU A 186 5.86 -6.74 5.98
N PHE A 187 5.90 -5.46 5.61
CA PHE A 187 5.55 -5.02 4.25
C PHE A 187 6.38 -5.74 3.20
N HIS A 188 7.71 -5.75 3.35
CA HIS A 188 8.60 -6.44 2.41
C HIS A 188 8.33 -7.94 2.31
N ARG A 189 8.03 -8.62 3.41
CA ARG A 189 7.67 -10.05 3.37
C ARG A 189 6.43 -10.31 2.54
N LEU A 190 5.39 -9.47 2.66
CA LEU A 190 4.17 -9.59 1.86
C LEU A 190 4.45 -9.42 0.36
N VAL A 191 5.17 -8.36 -0.02
CA VAL A 191 5.36 -8.01 -1.45
C VAL A 191 6.52 -8.76 -2.12
N ARG A 192 7.35 -9.47 -1.35
CA ARG A 192 8.46 -10.31 -1.86
C ARG A 192 8.10 -11.79 -1.98
N PHE A 193 6.89 -12.18 -1.62
CA PHE A 193 6.38 -13.51 -1.86
C PHE A 193 6.32 -13.79 -3.38
N GLU A 194 7.02 -14.83 -3.85
CA GLU A 194 7.28 -15.07 -5.27
C GLU A 194 6.00 -15.23 -6.12
N PRO A 195 5.01 -16.08 -5.77
CA PRO A 195 3.74 -16.16 -6.49
C PRO A 195 2.99 -14.82 -6.58
N TYR A 196 3.15 -13.96 -5.58
CA TYR A 196 2.60 -12.60 -5.64
C TYR A 196 3.35 -11.75 -6.68
N GLN A 197 4.68 -11.76 -6.66
CA GLN A 197 5.48 -11.05 -7.66
C GLN A 197 5.24 -11.53 -9.08
N GLU A 198 5.10 -12.83 -9.30
CA GLU A 198 4.86 -13.42 -10.61
C GLU A 198 3.51 -12.99 -11.20
N ARG A 199 2.45 -13.03 -10.38
CA ARG A 199 1.11 -12.58 -10.79
C ARG A 199 1.07 -11.08 -11.04
N SER A 200 1.67 -10.28 -10.17
CA SER A 200 1.80 -8.83 -10.40
C SER A 200 2.59 -8.54 -11.67
N ALA A 201 3.64 -9.30 -11.97
CA ALA A 201 4.40 -9.15 -13.21
C ALA A 201 3.60 -9.58 -14.45
N ALA A 202 2.77 -10.62 -14.35
CA ALA A 202 1.86 -11.02 -15.41
C ALA A 202 0.84 -9.92 -15.71
N ARG A 203 0.20 -9.37 -14.67
CA ARG A 203 -0.72 -8.24 -14.80
C ARG A 203 -0.05 -6.99 -15.37
N ALA A 204 1.17 -6.69 -14.95
CA ALA A 204 1.94 -5.58 -15.51
C ALA A 204 2.23 -5.76 -17.00
N ARG A 205 2.51 -6.99 -17.45
CA ARG A 205 2.72 -7.30 -18.88
C ARG A 205 1.49 -7.08 -19.75
N GLU A 206 0.30 -7.18 -19.18
CA GLU A 206 -0.96 -6.89 -19.90
C GLU A 206 -1.13 -5.39 -20.18
N ILE A 207 -0.53 -4.53 -19.35
CA ILE A 207 -0.62 -3.07 -19.47
C ILE A 207 0.58 -2.52 -20.26
N GLY A 208 1.79 -2.93 -19.90
CA GLY A 208 3.03 -2.57 -20.58
C GLY A 208 3.83 -3.83 -20.92
N PRO A 209 4.19 -4.09 -22.19
CA PRO A 209 4.79 -5.37 -22.60
C PRO A 209 6.15 -5.68 -21.95
N GLN A 210 6.84 -4.67 -21.43
CA GLN A 210 8.15 -4.81 -20.77
C GLN A 210 8.19 -4.02 -19.45
N PRO A 211 7.49 -4.49 -18.40
CA PRO A 211 7.51 -3.80 -17.12
C PRO A 211 8.91 -3.82 -16.51
N HIS A 212 9.25 -2.75 -15.82
CA HIS A 212 10.53 -2.57 -15.15
C HIS A 212 10.53 -3.35 -13.82
N ARG A 213 11.71 -3.76 -13.35
CA ARG A 213 11.89 -4.19 -11.95
C ARG A 213 11.74 -2.98 -11.02
N CYS A 214 10.87 -3.09 -10.02
CA CYS A 214 10.68 -2.07 -8.99
C CYS A 214 11.86 -2.03 -8.02
N GLY A 215 12.38 -0.84 -7.71
CA GLY A 215 13.46 -0.65 -6.73
C GLY A 215 13.07 -0.98 -5.29
N CYS A 216 11.80 -0.80 -4.93
CA CYS A 216 11.28 -1.09 -3.58
C CYS A 216 11.06 -2.60 -3.34
N CYS A 217 10.15 -3.23 -4.09
CA CYS A 217 9.79 -4.63 -3.85
C CYS A 217 10.59 -5.64 -4.68
N GLY A 218 11.29 -5.21 -5.74
CA GLY A 218 12.04 -6.10 -6.63
C GLY A 218 11.19 -6.87 -7.64
N ALA A 219 9.87 -6.72 -7.66
CA ALA A 219 8.99 -7.36 -8.65
C ALA A 219 9.15 -6.71 -10.03
N LYS A 220 9.04 -7.50 -11.11
CA LYS A 220 9.02 -7.01 -12.50
C LYS A 220 7.64 -6.46 -12.88
N ALA A 221 7.20 -5.44 -12.15
CA ALA A 221 5.84 -4.90 -12.18
C ALA A 221 5.78 -3.37 -12.08
N TYR A 222 6.89 -2.66 -12.36
CA TYR A 222 6.91 -1.19 -12.43
C TYR A 222 6.53 -0.72 -13.83
N LEU A 223 5.48 0.09 -13.93
CA LEU A 223 5.03 0.71 -15.16
C LEU A 223 5.60 2.11 -15.24
N ARG A 224 6.56 2.34 -16.15
CA ARG A 224 7.25 3.63 -16.26
C ARG A 224 6.33 4.78 -16.65
N ASP A 225 5.37 4.52 -17.54
CA ASP A 225 4.49 5.58 -18.06
C ASP A 225 3.42 5.98 -17.03
N GLU A 226 3.10 5.11 -16.08
CA GLU A 226 2.22 5.35 -14.92
C GLU A 226 3.02 5.71 -13.65
N ASP A 227 4.35 5.70 -13.77
CA ASP A 227 5.32 5.91 -12.71
C ASP A 227 5.06 5.13 -11.40
N THR A 228 4.51 3.92 -11.51
CA THR A 228 3.98 3.18 -10.36
C THR A 228 4.23 1.68 -10.47
N CYS A 229 4.55 1.03 -9.34
CA CYS A 229 4.61 -0.41 -9.22
C CYS A 229 3.26 -1.03 -8.89
N ILE A 230 2.72 -1.88 -9.76
CA ILE A 230 1.45 -2.57 -9.50
C ILE A 230 1.54 -3.53 -8.29
N ALA A 231 2.74 -4.04 -7.99
CA ALA A 231 2.94 -5.00 -6.90
C ALA A 231 3.00 -4.34 -5.51
N CYS A 232 3.57 -3.14 -5.38
CA CYS A 232 3.77 -2.54 -4.06
C CYS A 232 3.30 -1.08 -3.97
N GLY A 233 2.71 -0.55 -5.05
CA GLY A 233 2.31 0.85 -5.22
C GLY A 233 3.42 1.86 -4.91
N TYR A 234 4.68 1.43 -5.00
CA TYR A 234 5.80 2.36 -4.99
C TYR A 234 5.78 3.15 -6.28
N SER A 235 5.82 4.46 -6.14
CA SER A 235 6.06 5.42 -7.20
C SER A 235 7.16 6.36 -6.75
N SER A 236 7.84 6.95 -7.70
CA SER A 236 8.87 7.93 -7.44
C SER A 236 9.11 8.68 -8.73
N ASP A 237 9.41 9.98 -8.67
CA ASP A 237 9.89 10.77 -9.80
C ASP A 237 11.29 10.29 -10.27
N GLU A 238 11.42 9.03 -10.64
CA GLU A 238 12.68 8.35 -10.90
C GLU A 238 13.25 8.81 -12.25
N ILE A 239 14.40 9.47 -12.21
CA ILE A 239 15.15 9.80 -13.42
C ILE A 239 15.91 8.56 -13.90
N PHE A 240 15.33 7.82 -14.85
CA PHE A 240 15.99 6.66 -15.44
C PHE A 240 17.15 7.06 -16.35
N LEU A 241 18.36 6.60 -15.99
CA LEU A 241 19.56 6.65 -16.83
C LEU A 241 19.59 5.51 -17.84
N ARG A 242 20.33 5.70 -18.94
CA ARG A 242 20.49 4.68 -19.98
C ARG A 242 21.49 3.62 -19.50
N CYS A 243 21.05 2.36 -19.47
CA CYS A 243 21.89 1.23 -19.11
C CYS A 243 23.00 1.03 -20.15
N PRO A 244 24.27 0.88 -19.74
CA PRO A 244 25.36 0.60 -20.69
C PRO A 244 25.28 -0.82 -21.26
N SER A 245 24.59 -1.76 -20.57
CA SER A 245 24.49 -3.16 -21.00
C SER A 245 23.31 -3.44 -21.93
N CYS A 246 22.09 -3.01 -21.59
CA CYS A 246 20.90 -3.24 -22.43
C CYS A 246 20.47 -2.03 -23.26
N HIS A 247 21.13 -0.88 -23.09
CA HIS A 247 20.88 0.37 -23.82
C HIS A 247 19.49 1.01 -23.61
N ASP A 248 18.65 0.43 -22.75
CA ASP A 248 17.37 1.00 -22.33
C ASP A 248 17.54 2.07 -21.25
N ARG A 249 16.62 3.03 -21.21
CA ARG A 249 16.47 3.95 -20.06
C ARG A 249 15.79 3.21 -18.91
N ALA A 250 16.61 2.56 -18.10
CA ALA A 250 16.16 1.58 -17.12
C ALA A 250 17.03 1.55 -15.86
N VAL A 251 18.03 2.43 -15.75
CA VAL A 251 18.87 2.47 -14.54
C VAL A 251 18.28 3.44 -13.54
N PHE A 252 17.96 2.94 -12.36
CA PHE A 252 17.47 3.71 -11.23
C PHE A 252 18.50 3.74 -10.11
N TYR A 253 18.42 4.78 -9.29
CA TYR A 253 19.28 5.14 -8.16
C TYR A 253 18.53 6.19 -7.33
N ASP A 254 18.97 6.42 -6.10
CA ASP A 254 18.35 7.38 -5.19
C ASP A 254 18.73 8.83 -5.55
N HIS A 255 18.11 9.36 -6.61
CA HIS A 255 18.42 10.69 -7.15
C HIS A 255 18.37 11.81 -6.09
N LEU A 256 17.40 11.75 -5.17
CA LEU A 256 17.24 12.77 -4.12
C LEU A 256 18.42 12.84 -3.14
N ASN A 257 19.13 11.72 -2.95
CA ASN A 257 20.30 11.67 -2.09
C ASN A 257 21.62 11.81 -2.86
N LEU A 258 21.60 11.90 -4.19
CA LEU A 258 22.84 11.95 -4.97
C LEU A 258 23.63 13.23 -4.73
N GLU A 259 22.96 14.36 -4.49
CA GLU A 259 23.64 15.63 -4.19
C GLU A 259 24.38 15.62 -2.84
N LEU A 260 23.97 14.72 -1.94
CA LEU A 260 24.54 14.56 -0.60
C LEU A 260 25.63 13.49 -0.55
N ASN A 261 25.90 12.79 -1.65
CA ASN A 261 26.81 11.66 -1.69
C ASN A 261 27.74 11.75 -2.92
N ASP A 262 29.00 11.31 -2.78
CA ASP A 262 29.94 11.30 -3.91
C ASP A 262 29.47 10.38 -5.06
N TRP A 263 28.72 9.32 -4.73
CA TRP A 263 28.11 8.39 -5.67
C TRP A 263 27.03 7.58 -4.95
N LEU A 264 26.12 7.00 -5.72
CA LEU A 264 25.11 6.05 -5.22
C LEU A 264 25.09 4.77 -6.02
N GLU A 265 24.70 3.66 -5.38
CA GLU A 265 24.48 2.40 -6.09
C GLU A 265 23.35 2.56 -7.12
N ALA A 266 23.60 2.02 -8.31
CA ALA A 266 22.67 2.08 -9.43
C ALA A 266 22.43 0.68 -9.98
N HIS A 267 21.17 0.41 -10.35
CA HIS A 267 20.75 -0.89 -10.85
C HIS A 267 19.91 -0.75 -12.11
N CYS A 268 20.13 -1.63 -13.08
CA CYS A 268 19.24 -1.72 -14.23
C CYS A 268 17.99 -2.53 -13.88
N SER A 269 16.81 -1.97 -14.14
CA SER A 269 15.53 -2.63 -13.92
C SER A 269 15.17 -3.66 -15.01
N GLN A 270 15.91 -3.71 -16.11
CA GLN A 270 15.66 -4.61 -17.25
C GLN A 270 16.66 -5.76 -17.36
N CYS A 271 17.93 -5.53 -16.98
CA CYS A 271 18.99 -6.54 -17.01
C CYS A 271 19.66 -6.68 -15.64
N ARG A 272 20.78 -7.41 -15.57
CA ARG A 272 21.51 -7.64 -14.30
C ARG A 272 22.64 -6.62 -14.06
N TRP A 273 22.70 -5.55 -14.85
CA TRP A 273 23.74 -4.54 -14.70
C TRP A 273 23.61 -3.81 -13.37
N LYS A 274 24.76 -3.60 -12.72
CA LYS A 274 24.93 -2.81 -11.50
C LYS A 274 26.12 -1.88 -11.73
N GLY A 275 26.06 -0.69 -11.13
CA GLY A 275 27.16 0.26 -11.17
C GLY A 275 26.91 1.40 -10.20
N LYS A 276 27.45 2.58 -10.50
CA LYS A 276 27.30 3.75 -9.65
C LYS A 276 26.77 4.94 -10.45
N ALA A 277 25.88 5.70 -9.84
CA ALA A 277 25.43 6.99 -10.34
C ALA A 277 26.22 8.12 -9.65
N VAL A 278 26.51 9.18 -10.39
CA VAL A 278 27.25 10.37 -9.95
C VAL A 278 26.62 11.61 -10.56
N GLN A 279 26.55 12.69 -9.79
CA GLN A 279 26.14 14.00 -10.31
C GLN A 279 27.37 14.76 -10.81
N CYS A 280 27.26 15.37 -11.99
CA CYS A 280 28.32 16.22 -12.53
C CYS A 280 28.32 17.58 -11.83
N SER A 281 29.39 17.92 -11.12
CA SER A 281 29.52 19.21 -10.42
C SER A 281 29.45 20.46 -11.33
N SER A 282 29.66 20.28 -12.64
CA SER A 282 29.67 21.38 -13.61
C SER A 282 28.33 21.64 -14.29
N CYS A 283 27.51 20.60 -14.53
CA CYS A 283 26.22 20.75 -15.23
C CYS A 283 25.02 20.25 -14.43
N GLY A 284 25.22 19.61 -13.28
CA GLY A 284 24.15 19.05 -12.46
C GLY A 284 23.54 17.76 -13.03
N ASP A 285 23.98 17.29 -14.21
CA ASP A 285 23.46 16.06 -14.81
C ASP A 285 24.04 14.81 -14.15
N ASP A 286 23.18 13.82 -13.98
CA ASP A 286 23.53 12.51 -13.45
C ASP A 286 24.03 11.58 -14.56
N TYR A 287 25.05 10.78 -14.25
CA TYR A 287 25.64 9.82 -15.18
C TYR A 287 26.14 8.56 -14.47
N LEU A 288 26.36 7.50 -15.25
CA LEU A 288 26.86 6.22 -14.74
C LEU A 288 28.37 6.13 -14.92
N ILE A 289 29.05 5.61 -13.90
CA ILE A 289 30.46 5.22 -13.98
C ILE A 289 30.56 3.70 -14.02
N ASP A 290 31.30 3.21 -15.00
CA ASP A 290 31.87 1.87 -14.99
C ASP A 290 33.24 1.97 -14.28
N GLU A 291 33.72 0.88 -13.67
CA GLU A 291 34.71 0.83 -12.58
C GLU A 291 36.04 1.62 -12.77
N ASN A 292 36.28 2.25 -13.93
CA ASN A 292 37.51 2.98 -14.25
C ASN A 292 37.34 4.35 -14.96
N GLU A 293 36.15 4.92 -15.12
CA GLU A 293 35.97 6.23 -15.80
C GLU A 293 35.11 7.24 -15.02
N TRP A 294 35.74 8.16 -14.29
CA TRP A 294 35.10 9.30 -13.60
C TRP A 294 34.89 10.52 -14.52
N ARG A 295 34.36 10.33 -15.73
CA ARG A 295 34.18 11.44 -16.68
C ARG A 295 32.73 11.56 -17.12
N CYS A 296 32.12 12.69 -16.79
CA CYS A 296 30.82 13.08 -17.33
C CYS A 296 30.94 13.22 -18.87
N ARG A 297 30.26 12.32 -19.58
CA ARG A 297 30.21 12.31 -21.05
C ARG A 297 29.19 13.30 -21.62
N ILE A 298 28.45 14.03 -20.78
CA ILE A 298 27.33 14.86 -21.19
C ILE A 298 27.81 16.28 -21.55
N CYS A 299 28.52 16.99 -20.66
CA CYS A 299 28.90 18.39 -20.88
C CYS A 299 30.33 18.57 -21.45
N ARG A 300 30.57 19.70 -22.15
CA ARG A 300 31.88 20.03 -22.77
C ARG A 300 32.97 20.33 -21.74
N GLY A 301 32.63 20.81 -20.54
CA GLY A 301 33.59 21.11 -19.46
C GLY A 301 34.34 19.88 -18.95
N CYS A 302 33.71 18.69 -18.99
CA CYS A 302 34.32 17.43 -18.57
C CYS A 302 34.97 16.63 -19.72
N ARG A 303 34.63 16.92 -20.98
CA ARG A 303 35.27 16.30 -22.16
C ARG A 303 36.67 16.88 -22.45
N GLY A 304 37.06 17.95 -21.77
CA GLY A 304 38.28 18.72 -22.03
C GLY A 304 39.40 18.64 -20.98
N SER A 305 39.21 17.98 -19.82
CA SER A 305 40.26 17.85 -18.77
C SER A 305 41.10 16.58 -18.91
N GLY A 306 41.28 16.10 -20.14
CA GLY A 306 42.19 15.01 -20.47
C GLY A 306 43.64 15.47 -20.57
N THR A 307 44.18 16.14 -19.55
CA THR A 307 45.63 16.27 -19.27
C THR A 307 45.83 16.92 -17.90
N ASP A 308 46.68 16.28 -17.10
CA ASP A 308 47.37 16.76 -15.89
C ASP A 308 46.59 16.79 -14.56
N ARG A 309 46.57 15.62 -13.89
CA ARG A 309 47.19 15.42 -12.56
C ARG A 309 47.77 14.02 -12.45
#